data_AF-A0AAW0AHF8-F1
#
_entry.id   AF-A0AAW0AHF8-F1
#
_cell.length_a   1.000
_cell.length_b   1.000
_cell.length_c   1.000
_cell.angle_alpha   90.00
_cell.angle_beta   90.00
_cell.angle_gamma   90.00
#
_symmetry.space_group_name_H-M   'P 1'
#
loop_
_entity.id
_entity.type
_entity.pdbx_description
1 polymer ?
#
loop_
_entity_poly.entity_id
_entity_poly.type
_entity_poly.pdbx_seq_one_letter_code
_entity_poly.pdbx_strand_id
1 'polypeptide(L)'
;MSSEGRQQKRKIAQAEHDRHTVEEHRAKKEKTDKKKAEDLAEINSCSPIFDVARFTDPEQLKAFTVPQIELQIKWFRLRELETDKKTEIPAISKLKKAEKAEVLVAAIRRWMGRVDGGEVALMGTLAQQTMADEDEVIETDDEDDDAGYGDRD
;
A
#
# COMPACT_ATOMS: atom_id res chain seq x y z
N MET A 1 15.25 65.56 6.17
CA MET A 1 14.81 64.26 5.63
C MET A 1 13.30 64.14 5.80
N SER A 2 12.52 64.12 4.72
CA SER A 2 11.04 64.12 4.76
C SER A 2 10.46 62.79 5.25
N SER A 3 9.28 62.85 5.88
CA SER A 3 8.52 61.69 6.39
C SER A 3 8.14 60.69 5.30
N GLU A 4 7.92 61.17 4.07
CA GLU A 4 7.55 60.36 2.90
C GLU A 4 8.65 59.37 2.48
N GLY A 5 9.91 59.81 2.49
CA GLY A 5 11.04 58.93 2.17
C GLY A 5 11.24 57.77 3.16
N ARG A 6 10.83 57.95 4.43
CA ARG A 6 10.85 56.86 5.42
C ARG A 6 9.70 55.87 5.22
N GLN A 7 8.51 56.36 4.85
CA GLN A 7 7.37 55.48 4.54
C GLN A 7 7.63 54.64 3.29
N GLN A 8 8.25 55.21 2.26
CA GLN A 8 8.56 54.48 1.03
C GLN A 8 9.61 53.38 1.27
N LYS A 9 10.65 53.65 2.07
CA LYS A 9 11.62 52.63 2.50
C LYS A 9 10.97 51.49 3.29
N ARG A 10 10.00 51.78 4.16
CA ARG A 10 9.24 50.75 4.89
C ARG A 10 8.38 49.89 3.96
N LYS A 11 7.71 50.49 2.97
CA LYS A 11 6.91 49.73 1.98
C LYS A 11 7.78 48.80 1.13
N ILE A 12 8.97 49.25 0.71
CA ILE A 12 9.91 48.41 -0.04
C ILE A 12 10.41 47.25 0.82
N ALA A 13 10.84 47.52 2.04
CA ALA A 13 11.29 46.48 2.97
C ALA A 13 10.17 45.46 3.29
N GLN A 14 8.92 45.91 3.44
CA GLN A 14 7.77 45.02 3.64
C GLN A 14 7.52 44.15 2.40
N ALA A 15 7.55 44.73 1.19
CA ALA A 15 7.36 43.98 -0.04
C ALA A 15 8.47 42.96 -0.29
N GLU A 16 9.73 43.28 0.03
CA GLU A 16 10.85 42.34 -0.04
C GLU A 16 10.71 41.21 0.98
N HIS A 17 10.33 41.54 2.22
CA HIS A 17 10.05 40.56 3.27
C HIS A 17 8.91 39.60 2.87
N ASP A 18 7.82 40.12 2.31
CA ASP A 18 6.68 39.32 1.88
C ASP A 18 7.07 38.40 0.71
N ARG A 19 7.87 38.89 -0.26
CA ARG A 19 8.42 38.06 -1.35
C ARG A 19 9.27 36.92 -0.81
N HIS A 20 10.20 37.22 0.10
CA HIS A 20 11.06 36.20 0.71
C HIS A 20 10.24 35.16 1.49
N THR A 21 9.19 35.60 2.19
CA THR A 21 8.28 34.70 2.94
C THR A 21 7.53 33.76 1.98
N VAL A 22 7.00 34.26 0.87
CA VAL A 22 6.34 33.43 -0.15
C VAL A 22 7.31 32.44 -0.79
N GLU A 23 8.54 32.86 -1.09
CA GLU A 23 9.59 31.99 -1.64
C GLU A 23 9.96 30.88 -0.66
N GLU A 24 10.15 31.18 0.63
CA GLU A 24 10.37 30.15 1.65
C GLU A 24 9.20 29.16 1.76
N HIS A 25 7.97 29.65 1.72
CA HIS A 25 6.79 28.79 1.77
C HIS A 25 6.70 27.87 0.55
N ARG A 26 7.02 28.38 -0.64
CA ARG A 26 7.08 27.57 -1.87
C ARG A 26 8.17 26.51 -1.78
N ALA A 27 9.38 26.88 -1.34
CA ALA A 27 10.48 25.93 -1.19
C ALA A 27 10.19 24.83 -0.14
N LYS A 28 9.54 25.18 0.98
CA LYS A 28 9.10 24.19 2.00
C LYS A 28 8.02 23.26 1.45
N LYS A 29 7.08 23.80 0.67
CA LYS A 29 6.03 23.00 0.02
C LYS A 29 6.63 22.03 -1.00
N GLU A 30 7.52 22.49 -1.87
CA GLU A 30 8.20 21.64 -2.86
C GLU A 30 8.98 20.50 -2.20
N LYS A 31 9.73 20.77 -1.12
CA LYS A 31 10.41 19.71 -0.36
C LYS A 31 9.43 18.69 0.22
N THR A 32 8.29 19.15 0.73
CA THR A 32 7.26 18.29 1.32
C THR A 32 6.58 17.43 0.25
N ASP A 33 6.24 18.02 -0.88
CA ASP A 33 5.58 17.33 -1.99
C ASP A 33 6.53 16.31 -2.65
N LYS A 34 7.81 16.65 -2.79
CA LYS A 34 8.84 15.71 -3.25
C LYS A 34 8.95 14.50 -2.32
N LYS A 35 9.04 14.73 -1.00
CA LYS A 35 9.11 13.64 -0.03
C LYS A 35 7.86 12.77 -0.04
N LYS A 36 6.67 13.38 -0.17
CA LYS A 36 5.41 12.63 -0.31
C LYS A 36 5.38 11.78 -1.58
N ALA A 37 5.90 12.29 -2.69
CA ALA A 37 5.98 11.55 -3.94
C ALA A 37 6.96 10.37 -3.83
N GLU A 38 8.11 10.57 -3.18
CA GLU A 38 9.08 9.51 -2.89
C GLU A 38 8.47 8.42 -1.98
N ASP A 39 7.83 8.81 -0.88
CA ASP A 39 7.13 7.88 0.02
C ASP A 39 6.04 7.09 -0.74
N LEU A 40 5.28 7.75 -1.62
CA LEU A 40 4.23 7.11 -2.41
C LEU A 40 4.79 6.12 -3.44
N ALA A 41 5.91 6.46 -4.08
CA ALA A 41 6.61 5.57 -5.00
C ALA A 41 7.16 4.32 -4.27
N GLU A 42 7.70 4.50 -3.06
CA GLU A 42 8.14 3.40 -2.21
C GLU A 42 6.96 2.49 -1.82
N ILE A 43 5.82 3.07 -1.41
CA ILE A 43 4.61 2.30 -1.09
C ILE A 43 4.13 1.52 -2.32
N ASN A 44 4.04 2.15 -3.49
CA ASN A 44 3.53 1.49 -4.70
C ASN A 44 4.46 0.40 -5.24
N SER A 45 5.75 0.44 -4.92
CA SER A 45 6.72 -0.62 -5.27
C SER A 45 6.85 -1.69 -4.18
N CYS A 46 6.20 -1.51 -3.03
CA CYS A 46 6.17 -2.52 -1.98
C CYS A 46 5.43 -3.78 -2.45
N SER A 47 6.07 -4.95 -2.28
CA SER A 47 5.40 -6.24 -2.44
C SER A 47 4.67 -6.58 -1.13
N PRO A 48 3.33 -6.51 -1.09
CA PRO A 48 2.57 -6.77 0.12
C PRO A 48 2.71 -8.24 0.56
N ILE A 49 2.82 -8.45 1.88
CA ILE A 49 2.89 -9.79 2.48
C ILE A 49 1.59 -10.02 3.25
N PHE A 50 0.84 -11.05 2.86
CA PHE A 50 -0.44 -11.41 3.48
C PHE A 50 -0.33 -12.58 4.46
N ASP A 51 0.83 -13.24 4.52
CA ASP A 51 1.10 -14.32 5.47
C ASP A 51 1.25 -13.77 6.89
N VAL A 52 0.21 -13.97 7.70
CA VAL A 52 0.15 -13.52 9.11
C VAL A 52 1.22 -14.21 9.97
N ALA A 53 1.57 -15.47 9.67
CA ALA A 53 2.49 -16.24 10.51
C ALA A 53 3.86 -15.57 10.61
N ARG A 54 4.30 -14.93 9.52
CA ARG A 54 5.56 -14.16 9.43
C ARG A 54 5.66 -13.00 10.42
N PHE A 55 4.54 -12.48 10.87
CA PHE A 55 4.47 -11.33 11.78
C PHE A 55 4.06 -11.71 13.20
N THR A 56 3.48 -12.91 13.40
CA THR A 56 3.15 -13.43 14.74
C THR A 56 4.23 -14.31 15.33
N ASP A 57 5.01 -15.01 14.50
CA ASP A 57 6.14 -15.83 14.95
C ASP A 57 7.36 -14.93 15.24
N PRO A 58 7.88 -14.90 16.48
CA PRO A 58 9.04 -14.10 16.83
C PRO A 58 10.30 -14.42 16.02
N GLU A 59 10.48 -15.67 15.57
CA GLU A 59 11.64 -16.06 14.78
C GLU A 59 11.58 -15.49 13.37
N GLN A 60 10.42 -15.58 12.73
CA GLN A 60 10.19 -15.02 11.40
C GLN A 60 10.15 -13.49 11.45
N LEU A 61 9.55 -12.89 12.48
CA LEU A 61 9.49 -11.45 12.66
C LEU A 61 10.88 -10.83 12.79
N LYS A 62 11.88 -11.55 13.32
CA LYS A 62 13.28 -11.07 13.40
C LYS A 62 13.87 -10.79 12.02
N ALA A 63 13.48 -11.55 10.98
CA ALA A 63 13.96 -11.35 9.62
C ALA A 63 13.53 -10.00 9.01
N PHE A 64 12.45 -9.40 9.52
CA PHE A 64 11.95 -8.11 9.04
C PHE A 64 12.60 -6.93 9.75
N THR A 65 12.99 -5.92 9.00
CA THR A 65 13.41 -4.64 9.57
C THR A 65 12.19 -3.79 9.96
N VAL A 66 12.36 -2.84 10.89
CA VAL A 66 11.27 -1.91 11.26
C VAL A 66 10.77 -1.11 10.03
N PRO A 67 11.63 -0.55 9.16
CA PRO A 67 11.17 0.14 7.96
C PRO A 67 10.34 -0.74 7.02
N GLN A 68 10.68 -2.02 6.86
CA GLN A 68 9.88 -2.95 6.05
C GLN A 68 8.48 -3.14 6.64
N ILE A 69 8.36 -3.32 7.97
CA ILE A 69 7.06 -3.45 8.63
C ILE A 69 6.25 -2.15 8.48
N GLU A 70 6.89 -0.99 8.64
CA GLU A 70 6.24 0.31 8.44
C GLU A 70 5.74 0.49 7.00
N LEU A 71 6.53 0.07 6.02
CA LEU A 71 6.17 0.13 4.60
C LEU A 71 4.94 -0.74 4.29
N GLN A 72 4.88 -1.96 4.85
CA GLN A 72 3.70 -2.84 4.73
C GLN A 72 2.46 -2.17 5.33
N ILE A 73 2.56 -1.58 6.53
CA ILE A 73 1.43 -0.89 7.16
C ILE A 73 0.98 0.33 6.34
N LYS A 74 1.92 1.12 5.82
CA LYS A 74 1.63 2.25 4.93
C LYS A 74 0.90 1.79 3.66
N TRP A 75 1.27 0.63 3.11
CA TRP A 75 0.60 0.03 1.95
C TRP A 75 -0.87 -0.27 2.26
N PHE A 76 -1.17 -1.02 3.32
CA PHE A 76 -2.57 -1.33 3.70
C PHE A 76 -3.38 -0.07 3.97
N ARG A 77 -2.78 0.91 4.65
CA ARG A 77 -3.42 2.20 4.94
C ARG A 77 -3.75 2.99 3.68
N LEU A 78 -2.88 2.98 2.67
CA LEU A 78 -3.14 3.63 1.39
C LEU A 78 -4.34 2.97 0.69
N ARG A 79 -4.41 1.64 0.68
CA ARG A 79 -5.50 0.91 0.05
C ARG A 79 -6.84 1.07 0.78
N GLU A 80 -6.86 1.05 2.12
CA GLU A 80 -8.06 1.42 2.89
C GLU A 80 -8.56 2.83 2.54
N LEU A 81 -7.64 3.79 2.43
CA LEU A 81 -7.97 5.17 2.05
C LEU A 81 -8.48 5.29 0.61
N GLU A 82 -7.98 4.49 -0.33
CA GLU A 82 -8.48 4.47 -1.71
C GLU A 82 -9.90 3.90 -1.79
N THR A 83 -10.20 2.84 -1.03
CA THR A 83 -11.52 2.20 -1.03
C THR A 83 -12.57 3.01 -0.26
N ASP A 84 -12.29 3.39 1.00
CA ASP A 84 -13.31 3.96 1.89
C ASP A 84 -13.10 5.45 2.19
N LYS A 85 -11.99 6.04 1.75
CA LYS A 85 -11.53 7.41 2.12
C LYS A 85 -11.33 7.62 3.62
N LYS A 86 -11.24 6.52 4.37
CA LYS A 86 -10.98 6.47 5.82
C LYS A 86 -10.03 5.31 6.09
N THR A 87 -9.32 5.39 7.20
CA THR A 87 -8.40 4.34 7.64
C THR A 87 -8.64 4.10 9.12
N GLU A 88 -8.73 2.84 9.49
CA GLU A 88 -8.76 2.44 10.90
C GLU A 88 -7.35 2.11 11.42
N ILE A 89 -6.37 2.00 10.51
CA ILE A 89 -4.98 1.77 10.86
C ILE A 89 -4.38 3.01 11.59
N PRO A 90 -3.90 2.86 12.84
CA PRO A 90 -3.38 3.96 13.63
C PRO A 90 -2.05 4.52 13.09
N ALA A 91 -1.62 5.66 13.63
CA ALA A 91 -0.29 6.21 13.35
C ALA A 91 0.78 5.40 14.12
N ILE A 92 1.81 4.92 13.41
CA ILE A 92 2.77 3.94 13.94
C ILE A 92 4.11 4.52 14.36
N SER A 93 4.32 5.85 14.23
CA SER A 93 5.63 6.50 14.41
C SER A 93 6.23 6.34 15.81
N LYS A 94 5.40 6.09 16.83
CA LYS A 94 5.83 5.91 18.23
C LYS A 94 5.80 4.45 18.71
N LEU A 95 5.37 3.52 17.86
CA LEU A 95 5.22 2.11 18.24
C LEU A 95 6.54 1.34 18.14
N LYS A 96 6.72 0.36 19.02
CA LYS A 96 7.82 -0.62 18.95
C LYS A 96 7.58 -1.62 17.83
N LYS A 97 8.63 -2.37 17.46
CA LYS A 97 8.57 -3.37 16.38
C LYS A 97 7.44 -4.39 16.57
N ALA A 98 7.26 -4.92 17.78
CA ALA A 98 6.22 -5.89 18.08
C ALA A 98 4.81 -5.29 17.92
N GLU A 99 4.58 -4.10 18.49
CA GLU A 99 3.29 -3.37 18.37
C GLU A 99 2.98 -3.02 16.91
N LYS A 100 4.00 -2.66 16.10
CA LYS A 100 3.83 -2.47 14.66
C LYS A 100 3.43 -3.76 13.96
N ALA A 101 4.02 -4.89 14.31
CA ALA A 101 3.65 -6.19 13.76
C ALA A 101 2.20 -6.55 14.11
N GLU A 102 1.75 -6.29 15.33
CA GLU A 102 0.34 -6.49 15.73
C GLU A 102 -0.62 -5.63 14.90
N VAL A 103 -0.30 -4.35 14.70
CA VAL A 103 -1.08 -3.45 13.82
C VAL A 103 -1.11 -3.98 12.38
N LEU A 104 0.02 -4.47 11.88
CA LEU A 104 0.10 -5.06 10.55
C LEU A 104 -0.76 -6.32 10.43
N VAL A 105 -0.71 -7.22 11.42
CA VAL A 105 -1.54 -8.44 11.45
C VAL A 105 -3.04 -8.09 11.44
N ALA A 106 -3.45 -7.10 12.22
CA ALA A 106 -4.83 -6.63 12.23
C ALA A 106 -5.24 -6.06 10.86
N ALA A 107 -4.38 -5.28 10.22
CA ALA A 107 -4.60 -4.74 8.88
C ALA A 107 -4.73 -5.84 7.83
N ILE A 108 -3.84 -6.84 7.85
CA ILE A 108 -3.88 -8.01 6.95
C ILE A 108 -5.20 -8.76 7.11
N ARG A 109 -5.58 -9.12 8.35
CA ARG A 109 -6.82 -9.86 8.61
C ARG A 109 -8.06 -9.11 8.14
N ARG A 110 -8.11 -7.80 8.39
CA ARG A 110 -9.21 -6.95 7.91
C ARG A 110 -9.25 -6.92 6.39
N TRP A 111 -8.10 -6.72 5.74
CA TRP A 111 -8.01 -6.68 4.28
C TRP A 111 -8.46 -8.00 3.66
N MET A 112 -7.97 -9.13 4.17
CA MET A 112 -8.37 -10.47 3.72
C MET A 112 -9.87 -10.71 3.91
N GLY A 113 -10.46 -10.30 5.04
CA GLY A 113 -11.91 -10.41 5.24
C GLY A 113 -12.73 -9.64 4.18
N ARG A 114 -12.21 -8.54 3.64
CA ARG A 114 -12.84 -7.80 2.53
C ARG A 114 -12.63 -8.46 1.19
N VAL A 115 -11.47 -9.08 0.97
CA VAL A 115 -11.20 -9.90 -0.22
C VAL A 115 -12.15 -11.08 -0.26
N ASP A 116 -12.24 -11.83 0.83
CA ASP A 116 -13.11 -13.01 0.95
C ASP A 116 -14.60 -12.63 0.85
N GLY A 117 -14.95 -11.43 1.31
CA GLY A 117 -16.29 -10.84 1.14
C GLY A 117 -16.58 -10.25 -0.25
N GLY A 118 -15.60 -10.25 -1.17
CA GLY A 118 -15.75 -9.73 -2.52
C GLY A 118 -15.81 -8.20 -2.63
N GLU A 119 -15.53 -7.46 -1.54
CA GLU A 119 -15.54 -5.99 -1.55
C GLU A 119 -14.35 -5.40 -2.29
N VAL A 120 -13.21 -6.11 -2.28
CA VAL A 120 -11.98 -5.70 -2.94
C VAL A 120 -11.38 -6.89 -3.66
N ALA A 121 -10.92 -6.68 -4.90
CA ALA A 121 -10.16 -7.71 -5.61
C ALA A 121 -8.77 -7.86 -4.97
N LEU A 122 -8.34 -9.11 -4.80
CA LEU A 122 -6.93 -9.37 -4.49
C LEU A 122 -6.11 -8.91 -5.71
N MET A 123 -5.25 -7.91 -5.51
CA MET A 123 -4.45 -7.34 -6.61
C MET A 123 -3.68 -8.44 -7.35
N GLY A 124 -3.69 -8.37 -8.69
CA GLY A 124 -3.40 -9.45 -9.63
C GLY A 124 -2.01 -10.10 -9.60
N THR A 125 -1.14 -9.75 -8.65
CA THR A 125 0.12 -10.47 -8.40
C THR A 125 -0.08 -11.76 -7.60
N LEU A 126 -1.19 -11.92 -6.87
CA LEU A 126 -1.55 -13.20 -6.23
C LEU A 126 -2.47 -14.08 -7.08
N ALA A 127 -3.24 -13.50 -8.02
CA ALA A 127 -4.11 -14.26 -8.93
C ALA A 127 -3.33 -15.25 -9.81
N GLN A 128 -2.04 -15.00 -10.07
CA GLN A 128 -1.19 -15.90 -10.83
C GLN A 128 -0.60 -17.07 -10.01
N GLN A 129 -0.69 -17.04 -8.67
CA GLN A 129 -0.19 -18.15 -7.85
C GLN A 129 -1.30 -19.12 -7.43
N THR A 130 -2.54 -18.67 -7.25
CA THR A 130 -3.63 -19.58 -6.85
C THR A 130 -4.31 -20.29 -8.03
N MET A 131 -4.20 -19.77 -9.26
CA MET A 131 -4.75 -20.46 -10.46
C MET A 131 -3.79 -21.49 -11.07
N ALA A 132 -2.64 -21.75 -10.46
CA ALA A 132 -1.73 -22.80 -10.90
C ALA A 132 -2.02 -24.17 -10.25
N ASP A 133 -2.91 -24.23 -9.25
CA ASP A 133 -3.24 -25.45 -8.49
C ASP A 133 -4.67 -25.99 -8.75
N GLU A 134 -5.46 -25.38 -9.65
CA GLU A 134 -6.87 -25.76 -9.88
C GLU A 134 -7.17 -26.31 -11.29
N ASP A 135 -6.18 -26.77 -12.06
CA ASP A 135 -6.40 -27.40 -13.38
C ASP A 135 -5.55 -28.66 -13.57
N GLU A 136 -5.85 -29.72 -12.81
CA GLU A 136 -5.60 -31.10 -13.27
C GLU A 136 -6.59 -32.09 -12.62
N VAL A 137 -7.88 -31.97 -12.98
CA VAL A 137 -8.79 -33.13 -12.96
C VAL A 137 -9.06 -33.48 -14.42
N ILE A 138 -8.18 -34.30 -14.99
CA ILE A 138 -8.53 -35.03 -16.21
C ILE A 138 -9.47 -36.15 -15.75
N GLU A 139 -10.77 -35.93 -15.91
CA GLU A 139 -11.75 -37.02 -15.94
C GLU A 139 -11.37 -37.90 -17.14
N THR A 140 -10.73 -39.05 -16.88
CA THR A 140 -10.61 -40.12 -17.88
C THR A 140 -11.99 -40.74 -18.06
N ASP A 141 -12.72 -40.23 -19.04
CA ASP A 141 -13.90 -40.87 -19.62
C ASP A 141 -13.40 -41.95 -20.59
N ASP A 142 -13.08 -43.14 -20.07
CA ASP A 142 -12.89 -44.34 -20.90
C ASP A 142 -14.27 -44.99 -21.11
N GLU A 143 -14.99 -44.45 -22.09
CA GLU A 143 -16.10 -45.14 -22.78
C GLU A 143 -15.51 -46.27 -23.66
N ASP A 144 -15.51 -47.51 -23.16
CA ASP A 144 -15.44 -48.71 -24.02
C ASP A 144 -16.84 -49.33 -24.13
N ASP A 145 -17.71 -48.70 -24.93
CA ASP A 145 -18.96 -49.28 -25.41
C ASP A 145 -18.68 -50.03 -26.74
N ASP A 146 -18.04 -51.20 -26.64
CA ASP A 146 -17.88 -52.13 -27.78
C ASP A 146 -19.22 -52.85 -28.04
N ALA A 147 -20.09 -52.17 -28.78
CA ALA A 147 -21.32 -52.71 -29.33
C ALA A 147 -21.41 -52.43 -30.84
N GLY A 148 -20.61 -53.14 -31.64
CA GLY A 148 -20.65 -53.08 -33.11
C GLY A 148 -20.98 -54.43 -33.77
N TYR A 149 -22.27 -54.78 -33.84
CA TYR A 149 -22.76 -55.82 -34.76
C TYR A 149 -22.61 -55.36 -36.22
N GLY A 150 -21.97 -56.17 -37.07
CA GLY A 150 -21.85 -55.92 -38.51
C GLY A 150 -21.63 -57.22 -39.29
N ASP A 151 -22.75 -57.84 -39.65
CA ASP A 151 -22.89 -59.00 -40.53
C ASP A 151 -22.73 -58.60 -42.03
N ARG A 152 -22.42 -59.59 -42.90
CA ARG A 152 -22.22 -59.60 -44.38
C ARG A 152 -20.76 -59.64 -44.86
N ASP A 153 -20.31 -60.53 -45.75
CA ASP A 153 -20.97 -61.41 -46.75
C ASP A 153 -20.41 -62.85 -46.74
#